data_AF-A0A9D7I1A1-F1
#
_entry.id   AF-A0A9D7I1A1-F1
#
_cell.length_a   1.000
_cell.length_b   1.000
_cell.length_c   1.000
_cell.angle_alpha   90.00
_cell.angle_beta   90.00
_cell.angle_gamma   90.00
#
_symmetry.space_group_name_H-M   'P 1'
#
loop_
_entity.id
_entity.type
_entity.pdbx_description
1 polymer ?
#
loop_
_entity_poly.entity_id
_entity_poly.type
_entity_poly.pdbx_seq_one_letter_code
_entity_poly.pdbx_strand_id
1 'polypeptide(L)'
;MFTSHFSKILVVILLSCISFNKILAQVSELDSAKIKFATYKDDEAAYIQISFFIADQYMDVEQYDSAQEWLNKVHDKIPAKKASLFNYFLTSRQAEVYYYNNLQQLGLQESFRGLQIAQDLNDSLLLMDSYNFLGIFYMNLDSSSKAVSFFKSGLAYINQPSHPEKYIALSKPLHLYGNLSEAYYKMGKYDSALYYIRISLEKSYQTFWVRGIAVAHSGAGDIFFELNQADSALVNYQKGKLTMQ
;
A
#
# COMPACT_ATOMS: atom_id res chain seq x y z
N MET A 1 35.48 -14.54 21.64
CA MET A 1 34.00 -14.59 21.72
C MET A 1 33.34 -13.23 22.06
N PHE A 2 34.08 -12.17 22.42
CA PHE A 2 33.52 -10.87 22.82
C PHE A 2 33.30 -9.85 21.68
N THR A 3 33.85 -10.08 20.48
CA THR A 3 33.82 -9.09 19.37
C THR A 3 32.51 -9.10 18.57
N SER A 4 31.76 -10.21 18.55
CA SER A 4 30.50 -10.30 17.79
C SER A 4 29.29 -9.72 18.51
N HIS A 5 29.37 -9.51 19.83
CA HIS A 5 28.30 -8.90 20.62
C HIS A 5 28.33 -7.36 20.53
N PHE A 6 29.53 -6.78 20.53
CA PHE A 6 29.72 -5.32 20.38
C PHE A 6 29.31 -4.81 19.00
N SER A 7 29.57 -5.55 17.92
CA SER A 7 29.16 -5.10 16.57
C SER A 7 27.65 -5.10 16.39
N LYS A 8 26.93 -6.07 16.99
CA LYS A 8 25.47 -6.14 16.95
C LYS A 8 24.81 -4.99 17.72
N ILE A 9 25.36 -4.63 18.88
CA ILE A 9 24.85 -3.51 19.69
C ILE A 9 25.07 -2.18 18.96
N LEU A 10 26.22 -1.99 18.31
CA LEU A 10 26.52 -0.77 17.55
C LEU A 10 25.57 -0.57 16.36
N VAL A 11 25.27 -1.66 15.63
CA VAL A 11 24.35 -1.64 14.48
C VAL A 11 22.91 -1.34 14.91
N VAL A 12 22.45 -1.91 16.03
CA VAL A 12 21.10 -1.63 16.57
C VAL A 12 20.96 -0.17 17.01
N ILE A 13 21.99 0.43 17.59
CA ILE A 13 22.00 1.85 17.99
C ILE A 13 22.04 2.76 16.75
N LEU A 14 22.80 2.42 15.72
CA LEU A 14 22.85 3.19 14.47
C LEU A 14 21.51 3.17 13.72
N LEU A 15 20.87 2.01 13.63
CA LEU A 15 19.56 1.87 12.96
C LEU A 15 18.43 2.58 13.73
N SER A 16 18.46 2.55 15.07
CA SER A 16 17.48 3.31 15.88
C SER A 16 17.69 4.82 15.79
N CYS A 17 18.92 5.30 15.64
CA CYS A 17 19.19 6.71 15.37
C CYS A 17 18.72 7.14 13.97
N ILE A 18 18.85 6.28 12.95
CA ILE A 18 18.38 6.57 11.59
C ILE A 18 16.85 6.64 11.54
N SER A 19 16.15 5.71 12.17
CA SER A 19 14.68 5.73 12.24
C SER A 19 14.17 6.94 13.04
N PHE A 20 14.82 7.27 14.16
CA PHE A 20 14.48 8.46 14.95
C PHE A 20 14.69 9.76 14.17
N ASN A 21 15.81 9.90 13.45
CA ASN A 21 16.05 11.06 12.59
C ASN A 21 15.04 11.17 11.44
N LYS A 22 14.60 10.05 10.88
CA LYS A 22 13.56 10.05 9.84
C LYS A 22 12.21 10.52 10.39
N ILE A 23 11.82 10.05 11.57
CA ILE A 23 10.60 10.50 12.26
C ILE A 23 10.66 12.00 12.57
N LEU A 24 11.80 12.49 13.09
CA LEU A 24 11.99 13.92 13.36
C LEU A 24 11.92 14.79 12.10
N ALA A 25 12.55 14.35 11.01
CA ALA A 25 12.49 15.04 9.73
C ALA A 25 11.04 15.10 9.21
N GLN A 26 10.30 13.99 9.32
CA GLN A 26 8.91 13.91 8.90
C GLN A 26 7.98 14.80 9.73
N VAL A 27 8.15 14.85 11.04
CA VAL A 27 7.39 15.76 11.93
C VAL A 27 7.67 17.22 11.56
N SER A 28 8.93 17.57 11.28
CA SER A 28 9.31 18.91 10.82
C SER A 28 8.67 19.28 9.47
N GLU A 29 8.61 18.34 8.52
CA GLU A 29 7.92 18.54 7.24
C GLU A 29 6.41 18.75 7.41
N LEU A 30 5.78 17.97 8.28
CA LEU A 30 4.35 18.09 8.59
C LEU A 30 4.02 19.45 9.22
N ASP A 31 4.82 19.93 10.17
CA ASP A 31 4.62 21.23 10.80
C ASP A 31 4.81 22.37 9.80
N SER A 32 5.86 22.28 8.96
CA SER A 32 6.09 23.22 7.87
C SER A 32 4.93 23.26 6.86
N ALA A 33 4.37 22.10 6.52
CA ALA A 33 3.23 22.01 5.62
C ALA A 33 1.96 22.66 6.20
N LYS A 34 1.69 22.48 7.49
CA LYS A 34 0.55 23.13 8.16
C LYS A 34 0.66 24.65 8.20
N ILE A 35 1.88 25.17 8.37
CA ILE A 35 2.14 26.62 8.30
C ILE A 35 1.85 27.13 6.88
N LYS A 36 2.34 26.44 5.84
CA LYS A 36 2.07 26.81 4.45
C LYS A 36 0.59 26.74 4.11
N PHE A 37 -0.12 25.72 4.58
CA PHE A 37 -1.56 25.57 4.38
C PHE A 37 -2.34 26.81 4.84
N ALA A 38 -1.96 27.42 5.97
CA ALA A 38 -2.60 28.64 6.46
C ALA A 38 -2.51 29.83 5.49
N THR A 39 -1.53 29.83 4.57
CA THR A 39 -1.31 30.86 3.56
C THR A 39 -2.04 30.63 2.23
N TYR A 40 -2.57 29.44 1.97
CA TYR A 40 -3.20 29.07 0.69
C TYR A 40 -4.73 29.17 0.70
N LYS A 41 -5.33 29.94 1.61
CA LYS A 41 -6.80 30.02 1.72
C LYS A 41 -7.48 30.48 0.43
N ASP A 42 -6.81 31.32 -0.35
CA ASP A 42 -7.34 31.92 -1.58
C ASP A 42 -6.81 31.25 -2.86
N ASP A 43 -5.86 30.32 -2.75
CA ASP A 43 -5.36 29.51 -3.88
C ASP A 43 -5.88 28.08 -3.75
N GLU A 44 -6.96 27.78 -4.45
CA GLU A 44 -7.65 26.50 -4.37
C GLU A 44 -6.77 25.31 -4.78
N ALA A 45 -5.94 25.48 -5.82
CA ALA A 45 -5.08 24.41 -6.30
C ALA A 45 -3.97 24.10 -5.28
N ALA A 46 -3.33 25.13 -4.71
CA ALA A 46 -2.34 24.97 -3.66
C ALA A 46 -2.97 24.40 -2.37
N TYR A 47 -4.19 24.83 -2.03
CA TYR A 47 -4.97 24.32 -0.89
C TYR A 47 -5.21 22.81 -1.00
N ILE A 48 -5.67 22.33 -2.17
CA ILE A 48 -5.92 20.91 -2.40
C ILE A 48 -4.63 20.12 -2.32
N GLN A 49 -3.56 20.57 -3.00
CA GLN A 49 -2.29 19.85 -3.05
C GLN A 49 -1.63 19.73 -1.67
N ILE A 50 -1.59 20.81 -0.89
CA ILE A 50 -1.01 20.75 0.45
C ILE A 50 -1.87 19.90 1.40
N SER A 51 -3.20 19.88 1.21
CA SER A 51 -4.09 19.05 2.03
C SER A 51 -3.88 17.56 1.76
N PHE A 52 -3.71 17.17 0.50
CA PHE A 52 -3.26 15.81 0.15
C PHE A 52 -1.91 15.49 0.77
N PHE A 53 -0.92 16.38 0.61
CA PHE A 53 0.40 16.15 1.20
C PHE A 53 0.32 15.92 2.72
N ILE A 54 -0.45 16.73 3.44
CA ILE A 54 -0.61 16.56 4.89
C ILE A 54 -1.35 15.27 5.23
N ALA A 55 -2.39 14.89 4.47
CA ALA A 55 -3.07 13.61 4.65
C ALA A 55 -2.09 12.43 4.47
N ASP A 56 -1.26 12.47 3.43
CA ASP A 56 -0.25 11.45 3.14
C ASP A 56 0.77 11.34 4.28
N GLN A 57 1.24 12.48 4.82
CA GLN A 57 2.13 12.48 5.98
C GLN A 57 1.50 11.81 7.20
N TYR A 58 0.20 12.01 7.44
CA TYR A 58 -0.52 11.34 8.52
C TYR A 58 -0.70 9.84 8.27
N MET A 59 -0.97 9.43 7.03
CA MET A 59 -1.05 8.02 6.65
C MET A 59 0.29 7.30 6.82
N ASP A 60 1.40 7.95 6.46
CA ASP A 60 2.75 7.40 6.60
C ASP A 60 3.15 7.11 8.06
N VAL A 61 2.54 7.82 9.02
CA VAL A 61 2.71 7.58 10.48
C VAL A 61 1.50 6.88 11.11
N GLU A 62 0.66 6.24 10.28
CA GLU A 62 -0.49 5.43 10.68
C GLU A 62 -1.56 6.19 11.48
N GLN A 63 -1.64 7.51 11.35
CA GLN A 63 -2.66 8.36 11.95
C GLN A 63 -3.83 8.60 10.98
N TYR A 64 -4.56 7.54 10.69
CA TYR A 64 -5.59 7.52 9.63
C TYR A 64 -6.79 8.45 9.91
N ASP A 65 -7.18 8.66 11.18
CA ASP A 65 -8.24 9.61 11.52
C ASP A 65 -7.84 11.05 11.20
N SER A 66 -6.60 11.43 11.57
CA SER A 66 -6.03 12.72 11.20
C SER A 66 -5.95 12.86 9.68
N ALA A 67 -5.53 11.82 8.95
CA ALA A 67 -5.52 11.84 7.49
C ALA A 67 -6.92 12.10 6.92
N GLN A 68 -7.95 11.44 7.45
CA GLN A 68 -9.33 11.62 7.01
C GLN A 68 -9.82 13.06 7.19
N GLU A 69 -9.45 13.74 8.29
CA GLU A 69 -9.76 15.15 8.51
C GLU A 69 -9.21 16.06 7.41
N TRP A 70 -8.04 15.74 6.86
CA TRP A 70 -7.46 16.48 5.73
C TRP A 70 -8.08 16.11 4.39
N LEU A 71 -8.42 14.83 4.19
CA LEU A 71 -9.16 14.39 3.01
C LEU A 71 -10.56 15.02 2.93
N ASN A 72 -11.22 15.28 4.06
CA ASN A 72 -12.48 16.02 4.11
C ASN A 72 -12.32 17.46 3.58
N LYS A 73 -11.20 18.14 3.88
CA LYS A 73 -10.93 19.49 3.34
C LYS A 73 -10.77 19.48 1.83
N VAL A 74 -10.18 18.42 1.28
CA VAL A 74 -10.10 18.23 -0.18
C VAL A 74 -11.50 17.99 -0.75
N HIS A 75 -12.29 17.13 -0.12
CA HIS A 75 -13.65 16.82 -0.53
C HIS A 75 -14.51 18.07 -0.70
N ASP A 76 -14.40 19.02 0.23
CA ASP A 76 -15.16 20.28 0.22
C ASP A 76 -14.82 21.21 -0.96
N LYS A 77 -13.66 21.00 -1.62
CA LYS A 77 -13.20 21.83 -2.73
C LYS A 77 -13.40 21.17 -4.09
N ILE A 78 -13.34 19.84 -4.16
CA ILE A 78 -13.40 19.15 -5.45
C ILE A 78 -14.85 18.85 -5.88
N PRO A 79 -15.23 19.09 -7.14
CA PRO A 79 -16.57 18.75 -7.63
C PRO A 79 -16.79 17.22 -7.63
N ALA A 80 -17.70 16.75 -6.77
CA ALA A 80 -17.92 15.31 -6.54
C ALA A 80 -18.35 14.51 -7.79
N LYS A 81 -19.00 15.16 -8.76
CA LYS A 81 -19.54 14.53 -9.98
C LYS A 81 -18.62 14.58 -11.20
N LYS A 82 -17.39 15.11 -11.06
CA LYS A 82 -16.45 15.26 -12.19
C LYS A 82 -15.36 14.21 -12.11
N ALA A 83 -15.24 13.33 -13.09
CA ALA A 83 -14.07 12.46 -13.19
C ALA A 83 -12.79 13.31 -13.31
N SER A 84 -11.87 13.14 -12.37
CA SER A 84 -10.60 13.87 -12.33
C SER A 84 -9.57 13.10 -11.51
N LEU A 85 -8.29 13.38 -11.72
CA LEU A 85 -7.21 12.79 -10.92
C LEU A 85 -7.34 13.14 -9.43
N PHE A 86 -7.76 14.37 -9.10
CA PHE A 86 -7.99 14.73 -7.69
C PHE A 86 -9.12 13.93 -7.06
N ASN A 87 -10.21 13.69 -7.80
CA ASN A 87 -11.28 12.82 -7.32
C ASN A 87 -10.78 11.40 -7.13
N TYR A 88 -9.99 10.86 -8.08
CA TYR A 88 -9.40 9.54 -7.90
C TYR A 88 -8.52 9.46 -6.65
N PHE A 89 -7.55 10.37 -6.50
CA PHE A 89 -6.64 10.39 -5.36
C PHE A 89 -7.37 10.54 -4.04
N LEU A 90 -8.45 11.33 -3.98
CA LEU A 90 -9.30 11.38 -2.80
C LEU A 90 -9.88 10.00 -2.48
N THR A 91 -10.54 9.37 -3.47
CA THR A 91 -11.21 8.08 -3.25
C THR A 91 -10.24 6.95 -2.88
N SER A 92 -9.05 6.90 -3.49
CA SER A 92 -8.06 5.86 -3.19
C SER A 92 -7.43 6.03 -1.81
N ARG A 93 -7.18 7.26 -1.37
CA ARG A 93 -6.71 7.55 -0.01
C ARG A 93 -7.76 7.27 1.06
N GLN A 94 -9.02 7.63 0.79
CA GLN A 94 -10.13 7.26 1.67
C GLN A 94 -10.30 5.74 1.76
N ALA A 95 -10.18 5.03 0.63
CA ALA A 95 -10.19 3.57 0.63
C ALA A 95 -9.07 3.00 1.53
N GLU A 96 -7.84 3.49 1.41
CA GLU A 96 -6.74 3.04 2.28
C GLU A 96 -6.98 3.37 3.76
N VAL A 97 -7.42 4.59 4.09
CA VAL A 97 -7.82 4.99 5.45
C VAL A 97 -8.89 4.03 6.00
N TYR A 98 -9.92 3.72 5.21
CA TYR A 98 -10.99 2.81 5.60
C TYR A 98 -10.52 1.36 5.75
N TYR A 99 -9.53 0.92 4.97
CA TYR A 99 -8.90 -0.38 5.15
C TYR A 99 -8.27 -0.49 6.55
N TYR A 100 -7.43 0.49 6.93
CA TYR A 100 -6.75 0.48 8.22
C TYR A 100 -7.67 0.71 9.43
N ASN A 101 -8.77 1.44 9.23
CA ASN A 101 -9.81 1.62 10.25
C ASN A 101 -10.85 0.49 10.29
N ASN A 102 -10.67 -0.60 9.51
CA ASN A 102 -11.59 -1.73 9.43
C ASN A 102 -13.03 -1.36 8.98
N LEU A 103 -13.17 -0.30 8.19
CA LEU A 103 -14.44 0.21 7.66
C LEU A 103 -14.73 -0.38 6.27
N GLN A 104 -14.87 -1.71 6.20
CA GLN A 104 -14.81 -2.46 4.94
C GLN A 104 -15.90 -2.07 3.92
N GLN A 105 -17.10 -1.75 4.38
CA GLN A 105 -18.19 -1.30 3.50
C GLN A 105 -17.90 0.06 2.86
N LEU A 106 -17.39 1.01 3.65
CA LEU A 106 -17.02 2.36 3.15
C LEU A 106 -15.83 2.27 2.20
N GLY A 107 -14.81 1.48 2.56
CA GLY A 107 -13.66 1.23 1.71
C GLY A 107 -14.04 0.60 0.38
N LEU A 108 -14.96 -0.37 0.39
CA LEU A 108 -15.49 -0.98 -0.84
C LEU A 108 -16.25 0.04 -1.70
N GLN A 109 -17.07 0.91 -1.09
CA GLN A 109 -17.78 1.98 -1.79
C GLN A 109 -16.81 2.95 -2.48
N GLU A 110 -15.80 3.44 -1.76
CA GLU A 110 -14.79 4.34 -2.34
C GLU A 110 -13.96 3.64 -3.42
N SER A 111 -13.68 2.35 -3.27
CA SER A 111 -12.97 1.56 -4.29
C SER A 111 -13.77 1.44 -5.60
N PHE A 112 -15.09 1.24 -5.52
CA PHE A 112 -15.96 1.25 -6.70
C PHE A 112 -16.06 2.63 -7.35
N ARG A 113 -16.10 3.69 -6.54
CA ARG A 113 -16.08 5.07 -7.04
C ARG A 113 -14.75 5.37 -7.75
N GLY A 114 -13.62 4.95 -7.18
CA GLY A 114 -12.31 5.03 -7.79
C GLY A 114 -12.25 4.28 -9.13
N LEU A 115 -12.81 3.07 -9.20
CA LEU A 115 -12.90 2.31 -10.44
C LEU A 115 -13.69 3.05 -11.53
N GLN A 116 -14.84 3.63 -11.19
CA GLN A 116 -15.64 4.41 -12.15
C GLN A 116 -14.85 5.60 -12.67
N ILE A 117 -14.17 6.34 -11.79
CA ILE A 117 -13.33 7.47 -12.19
C ILE A 117 -12.19 7.01 -13.10
N ALA A 118 -11.52 5.90 -12.76
CA ALA A 118 -10.45 5.33 -13.56
C ALA A 118 -10.92 4.93 -14.97
N GLN A 119 -12.13 4.37 -15.09
CA GLN A 119 -12.77 4.06 -16.37
C GLN A 119 -13.09 5.31 -17.18
N ASP A 120 -13.67 6.33 -16.54
CA ASP A 120 -14.01 7.60 -17.19
C ASP A 120 -12.76 8.35 -17.69
N LEU A 121 -11.65 8.23 -16.96
CA LEU A 121 -10.35 8.79 -17.33
C LEU A 121 -9.59 7.91 -18.35
N ASN A 122 -10.05 6.68 -18.58
CA ASN A 122 -9.39 5.67 -19.42
C ASN A 122 -7.91 5.49 -19.03
N ASP A 123 -7.63 5.41 -17.72
CA ASP A 123 -6.28 5.33 -17.19
C ASP A 123 -5.97 3.96 -16.59
N SER A 124 -5.04 3.25 -17.20
CA SER A 124 -4.74 1.86 -16.88
C SER A 124 -4.07 1.67 -15.52
N LEU A 125 -3.28 2.63 -15.04
CA LEU A 125 -2.71 2.54 -13.69
C LEU A 125 -3.78 2.75 -12.62
N LEU A 126 -4.70 3.70 -12.84
CA LEU A 126 -5.84 3.90 -11.94
C LEU A 126 -6.77 2.69 -11.93
N LEU A 127 -6.98 2.05 -13.09
CA LEU A 127 -7.75 0.81 -13.18
C LEU A 127 -7.09 -0.31 -12.39
N MET A 128 -5.78 -0.51 -12.59
CA MET A 128 -5.00 -1.50 -11.84
C MET A 128 -5.11 -1.29 -10.33
N ASP A 129 -4.91 -0.05 -9.86
CA ASP A 129 -4.95 0.32 -8.45
C ASP A 129 -6.37 0.16 -7.86
N SER A 130 -7.42 0.56 -8.58
CA SER A 130 -8.81 0.33 -8.18
C SER A 130 -9.15 -1.15 -8.02
N TYR A 131 -8.71 -1.97 -8.98
CA TYR A 131 -8.91 -3.41 -8.91
C TYR A 131 -8.14 -4.05 -7.75
N ASN A 132 -6.99 -3.50 -7.39
CA ASN A 132 -6.26 -3.93 -6.21
C ASN A 132 -7.06 -3.63 -4.92
N PHE A 133 -7.55 -2.41 -4.74
CA PHE A 133 -8.37 -2.06 -3.59
C PHE A 133 -9.63 -2.93 -3.47
N LEU A 134 -10.37 -3.10 -4.58
CA LEU A 134 -11.54 -3.99 -4.61
C LEU A 134 -11.19 -5.41 -4.18
N GLY A 135 -10.08 -5.95 -4.68
CA GLY A 135 -9.60 -7.27 -4.29
C GLY A 135 -9.30 -7.37 -2.79
N ILE A 136 -8.62 -6.37 -2.21
CA ILE A 136 -8.31 -6.32 -0.78
C ILE A 136 -9.60 -6.30 0.05
N PHE A 137 -10.56 -5.45 -0.28
CA PHE A 137 -11.82 -5.37 0.46
C PHE A 137 -12.65 -6.64 0.35
N TYR A 138 -12.72 -7.27 -0.82
CA TYR A 138 -13.39 -8.58 -0.93
C TYR A 138 -12.68 -9.69 -0.18
N MET A 139 -11.34 -9.63 -0.06
CA MET A 139 -10.59 -10.58 0.75
C MET A 139 -10.87 -10.39 2.26
N ASN A 140 -11.04 -9.16 2.72
CA ASN A 140 -11.43 -8.84 4.10
C ASN A 140 -12.90 -9.16 4.42
N LEU A 141 -13.75 -9.27 3.41
CA LEU A 141 -15.15 -9.70 3.51
C LEU A 141 -15.30 -11.22 3.27
N ASP A 142 -14.25 -11.99 3.52
CA ASP A 142 -14.17 -13.45 3.35
C ASP A 142 -14.61 -13.97 1.97
N SER A 143 -14.51 -13.11 0.96
CA SER A 143 -14.88 -13.40 -0.43
C SER A 143 -13.63 -13.57 -1.30
N SER A 144 -12.72 -14.46 -0.90
CA SER A 144 -11.42 -14.68 -1.56
C SER A 144 -11.53 -15.03 -3.05
N SER A 145 -12.59 -15.73 -3.47
CA SER A 145 -12.82 -16.01 -4.89
C SER A 145 -13.09 -14.76 -5.72
N LYS A 146 -13.87 -13.80 -5.19
CA LYS A 146 -14.09 -12.49 -5.81
C LYS A 146 -12.81 -11.67 -5.80
N ALA A 147 -12.06 -11.70 -4.70
CA ALA A 147 -10.77 -11.02 -4.59
C ALA A 147 -9.82 -11.44 -5.72
N VAL A 148 -9.69 -12.76 -5.97
CA VAL A 148 -8.90 -13.30 -7.09
C VAL A 148 -9.35 -12.72 -8.44
N SER A 149 -10.66 -12.65 -8.70
CA SER A 149 -11.18 -12.07 -9.94
C SER A 149 -10.78 -10.61 -10.12
N PHE A 150 -10.88 -9.80 -9.06
CA PHE A 150 -10.47 -8.40 -9.11
C PHE A 150 -8.96 -8.25 -9.29
N PHE A 151 -8.14 -8.98 -8.53
CA PHE A 151 -6.70 -8.89 -8.71
C PHE A 151 -6.24 -9.33 -10.11
N LYS A 152 -6.84 -10.38 -10.67
CA LYS A 152 -6.57 -10.79 -12.07
C LYS A 152 -6.98 -9.71 -13.07
N SER A 153 -8.08 -9.00 -12.81
CA SER A 153 -8.50 -7.87 -13.64
C SER A 153 -7.45 -6.76 -13.58
N GLY A 154 -6.94 -6.42 -12.39
CA GLY A 154 -5.86 -5.44 -12.23
C GLY A 154 -4.56 -5.84 -12.93
N LEU A 155 -4.19 -7.13 -12.89
CA LEU A 155 -3.02 -7.64 -13.62
C LEU A 155 -3.10 -7.44 -15.13
N ALA A 156 -4.29 -7.35 -15.72
CA ALA A 156 -4.44 -7.09 -17.16
C ALA A 156 -4.00 -5.66 -17.56
N TYR A 157 -3.84 -4.75 -16.59
CA TYR A 157 -3.49 -3.35 -16.82
C TYR A 157 -2.04 -2.98 -16.48
N ILE A 158 -1.23 -3.93 -15.96
CA ILE A 158 0.14 -3.65 -15.48
C ILE A 158 1.16 -3.29 -16.59
N ASN A 159 0.90 -3.70 -17.83
CA ASN A 159 1.83 -3.56 -18.96
C ASN A 159 1.42 -2.46 -19.95
N GLN A 160 0.57 -1.53 -19.52
CA GLN A 160 0.12 -0.41 -20.35
C GLN A 160 1.12 0.76 -20.25
N PRO A 161 1.21 1.65 -21.26
CA PRO A 161 2.37 2.54 -21.45
C PRO A 161 2.74 3.35 -20.21
N SER A 162 4.04 3.64 -20.06
CA SER A 162 4.57 4.37 -18.91
C SER A 162 3.88 5.72 -18.76
N HIS A 163 3.08 5.86 -17.70
CA HIS A 163 2.58 7.16 -17.29
C HIS A 163 3.73 7.99 -16.71
N PRO A 164 3.63 9.33 -16.70
CA PRO A 164 4.71 10.20 -16.21
C PRO A 164 5.13 9.83 -14.78
N GLU A 165 6.41 10.00 -14.43
CA GLU A 165 6.97 9.76 -13.08
C GLU A 165 6.19 10.43 -11.93
N LYS A 166 5.33 11.41 -12.24
CA LYS A 166 4.48 12.14 -11.30
C LYS A 166 3.22 11.37 -10.84
N TYR A 167 2.98 10.15 -11.32
CA TYR A 167 1.85 9.35 -10.87
C TYR A 167 2.11 8.74 -9.49
N ILE A 168 1.42 9.27 -8.47
CA ILE A 168 1.45 8.72 -7.12
C ILE A 168 0.39 7.61 -7.04
N ALA A 169 0.66 6.47 -7.66
CA ALA A 169 -0.17 5.28 -7.46
C ALA A 169 0.14 4.70 -6.07
N LEU A 170 -0.90 4.48 -5.26
CA LEU A 170 -0.77 3.83 -3.95
C LEU A 170 -0.36 2.36 -4.11
N SER A 171 -0.89 1.70 -5.14
CA SER A 171 -0.50 0.35 -5.49
C SER A 171 0.55 0.30 -6.59
N LYS A 172 1.51 -0.61 -6.41
CA LYS A 172 2.43 -1.03 -7.47
C LYS A 172 1.96 -2.36 -8.06
N PRO A 173 2.29 -2.69 -9.33
CA PRO A 173 1.93 -3.98 -9.94
C PRO A 173 2.28 -5.20 -9.07
N LEU A 174 3.41 -5.11 -8.38
CA LEU A 174 3.90 -6.17 -7.50
C LEU A 174 2.99 -6.43 -6.27
N HIS A 175 2.20 -5.44 -5.82
CA HIS A 175 1.23 -5.63 -4.73
C HIS A 175 0.15 -6.64 -5.13
N LEU A 176 -0.28 -6.64 -6.40
CA LEU A 176 -1.30 -7.57 -6.89
C LEU A 176 -0.84 -9.03 -6.83
N TYR A 177 0.46 -9.30 -7.07
CA TYR A 177 0.98 -10.67 -6.97
C TYR A 177 0.99 -11.17 -5.53
N GLY A 178 1.40 -10.32 -4.57
CA GLY A 178 1.33 -10.64 -3.14
C GLY A 178 -0.12 -10.90 -2.71
N ASN A 179 -1.03 -10.01 -3.07
CA ASN A 179 -2.45 -10.13 -2.69
C ASN A 179 -3.15 -11.33 -3.36
N LEU A 180 -2.80 -11.66 -4.61
CA LEU A 180 -3.28 -12.90 -5.25
C LEU A 180 -2.80 -14.13 -4.50
N SER A 181 -1.53 -14.15 -4.09
CA SER A 181 -1.02 -15.25 -3.29
C SER A 181 -1.80 -15.42 -2.00
N GLU A 182 -2.03 -14.33 -1.26
CA GLU A 182 -2.81 -14.36 -0.03
C GLU A 182 -4.25 -14.86 -0.26
N ALA A 183 -4.90 -14.37 -1.31
CA ALA A 183 -6.25 -14.82 -1.66
C ALA A 183 -6.30 -16.32 -1.98
N TYR A 184 -5.33 -16.86 -2.72
CA TYR A 184 -5.23 -18.30 -2.97
C TYR A 184 -4.90 -19.10 -1.72
N TYR A 185 -4.05 -18.57 -0.84
CA TYR A 185 -3.73 -19.17 0.45
C TYR A 185 -5.00 -19.31 1.31
N LYS A 186 -5.79 -18.24 1.46
CA LYS A 186 -7.09 -18.25 2.17
C LYS A 186 -8.10 -19.25 1.56
N MET A 187 -7.92 -19.65 0.31
CA MET A 187 -8.74 -20.67 -0.36
C MET A 187 -8.18 -22.09 -0.24
N GLY A 188 -7.06 -22.30 0.47
CA GLY A 188 -6.35 -23.59 0.55
C GLY A 188 -5.65 -24.00 -0.76
N LYS A 189 -5.50 -23.08 -1.72
CA LYS A 189 -4.89 -23.34 -3.03
C LYS A 189 -3.38 -23.04 -2.99
N TYR A 190 -2.66 -23.82 -2.19
CA TYR A 190 -1.25 -23.56 -1.85
C TYR A 190 -0.30 -23.52 -3.06
N ASP A 191 -0.50 -24.37 -4.08
CA ASP A 191 0.34 -24.34 -5.29
C ASP A 191 0.22 -23.02 -6.06
N SER A 192 -1.01 -22.50 -6.17
CA SER A 192 -1.28 -21.20 -6.79
C SER A 192 -0.71 -20.06 -5.96
N ALA A 193 -0.85 -20.14 -4.63
CA ALA A 193 -0.27 -19.14 -3.73
C ALA A 193 1.27 -19.08 -3.88
N LEU A 194 1.96 -20.22 -3.80
CA LEU A 194 3.42 -20.30 -4.00
C LEU A 194 3.87 -19.80 -5.38
N TYR A 195 3.07 -20.04 -6.42
CA TYR A 195 3.35 -19.50 -7.75
C TYR A 195 3.38 -17.97 -7.74
N TYR A 196 2.37 -17.32 -7.16
CA TYR A 196 2.31 -15.86 -7.11
C TYR A 196 3.31 -15.24 -6.12
N ILE A 197 3.63 -15.91 -5.01
CA ILE A 197 4.74 -15.52 -4.12
C ILE A 197 6.08 -15.47 -4.88
N ARG A 198 6.37 -16.45 -5.74
CA ARG A 198 7.62 -16.45 -6.52
C ARG A 198 7.73 -15.23 -7.43
N ILE A 199 6.64 -14.87 -8.11
CA ILE A 199 6.58 -13.68 -8.96
C ILE A 199 6.74 -12.42 -8.10
N SER A 200 6.03 -12.33 -6.97
CA SER A 200 6.12 -11.20 -6.04
C SER A 200 7.54 -11.00 -5.52
N LEU A 201 8.24 -12.09 -5.15
CA LEU A 201 9.64 -12.06 -4.71
C LEU A 201 10.55 -11.55 -5.83
N GLU A 202 10.45 -12.11 -7.03
CA GLU A 202 11.27 -11.71 -8.18
C GLU A 202 11.13 -10.20 -8.45
N LYS A 203 9.89 -9.70 -8.49
CA LYS A 203 9.61 -8.27 -8.69
C LYS A 203 10.12 -7.41 -7.55
N SER A 204 9.93 -7.85 -6.30
CA SER A 204 10.38 -7.09 -5.13
C SER A 204 11.91 -6.98 -5.08
N TYR A 205 12.65 -8.02 -5.50
CA TYR A 205 14.10 -7.95 -5.67
C TYR A 205 14.52 -7.00 -6.80
N GLN A 206 13.86 -7.06 -7.96
CA GLN A 206 14.13 -6.17 -9.10
C GLN A 206 13.92 -4.69 -8.74
N THR A 207 12.97 -4.38 -7.86
CA THR A 207 12.65 -3.01 -7.43
C THR A 207 13.26 -2.62 -6.08
N PHE A 208 14.13 -3.45 -5.50
CA PHE A 208 14.71 -3.25 -4.16
C PHE A 208 13.66 -2.95 -3.06
N TRP A 209 12.47 -3.55 -3.18
CA TRP A 209 11.38 -3.33 -2.22
C TRP A 209 11.51 -4.29 -1.04
N VAL A 210 12.30 -3.86 -0.05
CA VAL A 210 12.65 -4.64 1.16
C VAL A 210 11.41 -5.18 1.89
N ARG A 211 10.39 -4.34 2.08
CA ARG A 211 9.13 -4.76 2.74
C ARG A 211 8.44 -5.89 1.97
N GLY A 212 8.41 -5.83 0.64
CA GLY A 212 7.81 -6.88 -0.18
C GLY A 212 8.52 -8.21 -0.12
N ILE A 213 9.85 -8.16 -0.13
CA ILE A 213 10.69 -9.36 0.02
C ILE A 213 10.37 -10.03 1.37
N ALA A 214 10.31 -9.23 2.45
CA ALA A 214 9.98 -9.74 3.77
C ALA A 214 8.58 -10.37 3.84
N VAL A 215 7.56 -9.66 3.33
CA VAL A 215 6.15 -10.14 3.32
C VAL A 215 6.02 -11.42 2.51
N ALA A 216 6.62 -11.49 1.31
CA ALA A 216 6.50 -12.67 0.46
C ALA A 216 7.21 -13.90 1.07
N HIS A 217 8.32 -13.70 1.78
CA HIS A 217 8.95 -14.78 2.56
C HIS A 217 8.08 -15.23 3.73
N SER A 218 7.45 -14.32 4.48
CA SER A 218 6.51 -14.70 5.54
C SER A 218 5.34 -15.51 4.99
N GLY A 219 4.72 -15.07 3.90
CA GLY A 219 3.62 -15.81 3.26
C GLY A 219 4.03 -17.18 2.72
N ALA A 220 5.28 -17.32 2.23
CA ALA A 220 5.82 -18.63 1.86
C ALA A 220 5.97 -19.54 3.08
N GLY A 221 6.42 -18.97 4.20
CA GLY A 221 6.51 -19.66 5.49
C GLY A 221 5.17 -20.21 5.94
N ASP A 222 4.12 -19.38 5.89
CA ASP A 222 2.75 -19.76 6.25
C ASP A 222 2.23 -20.92 5.40
N ILE A 223 2.45 -20.87 4.08
CA ILE A 223 2.04 -21.95 3.19
C ILE A 223 2.78 -23.25 3.51
N PHE A 224 4.10 -23.19 3.72
CA PHE A 224 4.87 -24.41 4.07
C PHE A 224 4.48 -24.96 5.43
N PHE A 225 4.10 -24.11 6.37
CA PHE A 225 3.59 -24.53 7.66
C PHE A 225 2.29 -25.31 7.52
N GLU A 226 1.31 -24.79 6.75
CA GLU A 226 0.05 -25.49 6.45
C GLU A 226 0.27 -26.83 5.71
N LEU A 227 1.32 -26.91 4.89
CA LEU A 227 1.73 -28.15 4.21
C LEU A 227 2.50 -29.13 5.12
N ASN A 228 2.63 -28.86 6.42
CA ASN A 228 3.41 -29.65 7.39
C ASN A 228 4.90 -29.76 7.04
N GLN A 229 5.46 -28.76 6.34
CA GLN A 229 6.87 -28.69 5.94
C GLN A 229 7.62 -27.71 6.86
N ALA A 230 7.76 -28.09 8.13
CA ALA A 230 8.30 -27.22 9.19
C ALA A 230 9.69 -26.63 8.86
N ASP A 231 10.60 -27.41 8.28
CA ASP A 231 11.94 -26.93 7.90
C ASP A 231 11.88 -25.81 6.85
N SER A 232 11.04 -25.99 5.83
CA SER A 232 10.84 -25.00 4.77
C SER A 232 10.15 -23.74 5.29
N ALA A 233 9.19 -23.90 6.21
CA ALA A 233 8.53 -22.80 6.87
C ALA A 233 9.54 -21.96 7.68
N LEU A 234 10.34 -22.61 8.52
CA LEU A 234 11.37 -21.96 9.34
C LEU A 234 12.39 -21.18 8.50
N VAL A 235 12.89 -21.79 7.42
CA VAL A 235 13.83 -21.12 6.50
C VAL A 235 13.21 -19.86 5.91
N ASN A 236 11.94 -19.90 5.51
CA ASN A 236 11.28 -18.73 4.92
C ASN A 236 11.00 -17.63 5.95
N TYR A 237 10.54 -17.98 7.16
CA TYR A 237 10.39 -17.01 8.25
C TYR A 237 11.72 -16.33 8.62
N GLN A 238 12.82 -17.09 8.64
CA GLN A 238 14.16 -16.53 8.88
C GLN A 238 14.57 -15.55 7.78
N LYS A 239 14.34 -15.88 6.51
CA LYS A 239 14.62 -14.96 5.38
C LYS A 239 13.79 -13.68 5.48
N GLY A 240 12.50 -13.80 5.80
CA GLY A 240 11.61 -12.64 6.00
C GLY A 240 12.12 -11.72 7.10
N LYS A 241 12.49 -12.29 8.25
CA LYS A 241 13.05 -11.54 9.39
C LYS A 241 14.38 -10.87 9.06
N LEU A 242 15.31 -11.59 8.43
CA LEU A 242 16.65 -11.07 8.12
C LEU A 242 16.62 -9.96 7.07
N THR A 243 15.61 -9.94 6.19
CA THR A 243 15.46 -8.89 5.17
C THR A 243 15.16 -7.52 5.78
N MET A 244 14.54 -7.46 6.95
CA MET A 244 14.17 -6.20 7.62
C MET A 244 15.25 -5.66 8.58
N GLN A 245 16.42 -6.30 8.66
CA GLN A 245 17.55 -5.94 9.53
C GLN A 245 18.62 -5.19 8.74
#